data_AF-A0A7S2BNZ0-F1
#
_entry.id   AF-A0A7S2BNZ0-F1
#
_cell.length_a   1.000
_cell.length_b   1.000
_cell.length_c   1.000
_cell.angle_alpha   90.00
_cell.angle_beta   90.00
_cell.angle_gamma   90.00
#
_symmetry.space_group_name_H-M   'P 1'
#
loop_
_entity.id
_entity.type
_entity.pdbx_description
1 polymer ?
#
loop_
_entity_poly.entity_id
_entity_poly.type
_entity_poly.pdbx_seq_one_letter_code
_entity_poly.pdbx_strand_id
1 'polypeptide(L)'
;AEVASPIATPSPRKPAVYYWEPTASITPADPEDDAWVDAISRVGIDFLAALAQQALGQHLRDEEKGGFEQIKLSAGGFKRRRLNTEKWQYFCHHGTDKRRCKLCGGSALCVHGRQKFSCKKCGKTPKTCPHGRQRSRCVDCGGIAICEHNKRRDHCGLCKTPTVL
;
A
#
# COMPACT_ATOMS: atom_id res chain seq x y z
N ALA A 1 3.19 -12.06 62.18
CA ALA A 1 3.88 -13.36 62.24
C ALA A 1 2.86 -14.43 61.88
N GLU A 2 2.82 -14.79 60.60
CA GLU A 2 2.10 -15.94 60.08
C GLU A 2 3.11 -16.73 59.28
N VAL A 3 3.46 -17.91 59.78
CA VAL A 3 4.37 -18.86 59.14
C VAL A 3 3.50 -19.75 58.25
N ALA A 4 3.60 -19.59 56.93
CA ALA A 4 2.95 -20.46 55.97
C ALA A 4 3.67 -21.82 55.93
N SER A 5 2.92 -22.90 56.13
CA SER A 5 3.38 -24.29 56.05
C SER A 5 3.80 -24.68 54.62
N PRO A 6 4.81 -25.56 54.45
CA PRO A 6 5.24 -26.01 53.12
C PRO A 6 4.26 -27.01 52.50
N ILE A 7 3.96 -26.80 51.21
CA ILE A 7 3.13 -27.68 50.37
C ILE A 7 3.97 -28.89 49.95
N ALA A 8 3.49 -30.10 50.25
CA ALA A 8 4.10 -31.35 49.81
C ALA A 8 3.86 -31.58 48.30
N THR A 9 4.92 -31.87 47.55
CA THR A 9 4.82 -32.22 46.12
C THR A 9 4.63 -33.74 45.93
N PRO A 10 3.76 -34.19 45.00
CA PRO A 10 3.57 -35.61 44.74
C PRO A 10 4.72 -36.21 43.92
N SER A 11 5.14 -37.41 44.33
CA SER A 11 6.20 -38.22 43.70
C SER A 11 5.82 -38.69 42.28
N PRO A 12 6.77 -38.75 41.32
CA PRO A 12 6.48 -39.18 39.95
C PRO A 12 6.18 -40.69 39.90
N ARG A 13 5.05 -41.07 39.29
CA ARG A 13 4.73 -42.46 38.97
C ARG A 13 5.62 -42.93 37.81
N LYS A 14 6.28 -44.08 37.97
CA LYS A 14 7.08 -44.72 36.92
C LYS A 14 6.18 -45.13 35.74
N PRO A 15 6.61 -44.97 34.47
CA PRO A 15 5.82 -45.41 33.33
C PRO A 15 5.76 -46.95 33.27
N ALA A 16 4.57 -47.48 32.96
CA ALA A 16 4.35 -48.90 32.75
C ALA A 16 5.04 -49.33 31.43
N VAL A 17 5.93 -50.31 31.54
CA VAL A 17 6.59 -50.94 30.39
C VAL A 17 5.65 -52.03 29.89
N TYR A 18 5.04 -51.83 28.72
CA TYR A 18 4.28 -52.87 28.04
C TYR A 18 5.25 -53.70 27.19
N TYR A 19 5.43 -54.97 27.56
CA TYR A 19 6.09 -55.95 26.73
C TYR A 19 5.09 -56.48 25.70
N TRP A 20 5.47 -56.44 24.42
CA TRP A 20 4.71 -57.09 23.35
C TRP A 20 5.23 -58.52 23.19
N GLU A 21 4.32 -59.49 23.15
CA GLU A 21 4.66 -60.88 22.81
C GLU A 21 4.40 -61.12 21.32
N PRO A 22 5.35 -61.69 20.56
CA PRO A 22 5.17 -62.00 19.15
C PRO A 22 4.49 -63.36 19.00
N THR A 23 3.16 -63.40 18.94
CA THR A 23 2.46 -64.58 18.42
C THR A 23 1.42 -64.17 17.40
N ALA A 24 1.88 -63.82 16.21
CA ALA A 24 1.10 -63.97 15.00
C ALA A 24 2.09 -64.17 13.83
N SER A 25 2.18 -65.41 13.37
CA SER A 25 2.78 -65.78 12.09
C SER A 25 1.99 -65.09 10.98
N ILE A 26 2.55 -64.02 10.42
CA ILE A 26 2.02 -63.33 9.24
C ILE A 26 2.39 -64.19 8.03
N THR A 27 1.42 -64.80 7.38
CA THR A 27 1.59 -65.37 6.05
C THR A 27 1.66 -64.22 5.03
N PRO A 28 2.54 -64.27 4.01
CA PRO A 28 2.58 -63.22 2.99
C PRO A 28 1.27 -63.27 2.19
N ALA A 29 0.51 -62.18 2.23
CA ALA A 29 -0.62 -61.97 1.33
C ALA A 29 -0.09 -61.71 -0.09
N ASP A 30 -0.89 -62.14 -1.06
CA ASP A 30 -0.64 -62.15 -2.50
C ASP A 30 -0.06 -60.83 -3.08
N PRO A 31 0.74 -60.90 -4.17
CA PRO A 31 1.47 -59.76 -4.73
C PRO A 31 0.63 -58.79 -5.59
N GLU A 32 -0.70 -58.76 -5.48
CA GLU A 32 -1.56 -57.97 -6.38
C GLU A 32 -2.27 -56.76 -5.75
N ASP A 33 -1.97 -56.39 -4.50
CA ASP A 33 -2.55 -55.20 -3.85
C ASP A 33 -1.52 -54.07 -3.61
N ASP A 34 -0.80 -53.69 -4.67
CA ASP A 34 0.10 -52.53 -4.73
C ASP A 34 -0.63 -51.17 -4.65
N ALA A 35 -1.96 -51.18 -4.53
CA ALA A 35 -2.79 -49.98 -4.46
C ALA A 35 -2.45 -49.08 -3.26
N TRP A 36 -2.02 -49.65 -2.13
CA TRP A 36 -1.70 -48.86 -0.94
C TRP A 36 -0.28 -48.27 -0.98
N VAL A 37 0.69 -48.97 -1.58
CA VAL A 37 2.05 -48.46 -1.82
C VAL A 37 2.03 -47.32 -2.85
N ASP A 38 1.20 -47.44 -3.89
CA ASP A 38 0.97 -46.38 -4.86
C ASP A 38 0.22 -45.19 -4.23
N ALA A 39 -0.73 -45.44 -3.32
CA ALA A 39 -1.41 -44.39 -2.56
C ALA A 39 -0.47 -43.63 -1.60
N ILE A 40 0.43 -44.31 -0.87
CA ILE A 40 1.43 -43.65 0.00
C ILE A 40 2.43 -42.85 -0.83
N SER A 41 2.85 -43.39 -1.97
CA SER A 41 3.75 -42.71 -2.90
C SER A 41 3.08 -41.45 -3.48
N ARG A 42 1.79 -41.52 -3.83
CA ARG A 42 0.99 -40.37 -4.28
C ARG A 42 0.80 -39.32 -3.19
N VAL A 43 0.50 -39.71 -1.95
CA VAL A 43 0.41 -38.77 -0.80
C VAL A 43 1.75 -38.07 -0.56
N GLY A 44 2.88 -38.78 -0.71
CA GLY A 44 4.22 -38.19 -0.60
C GLY A 44 4.54 -37.20 -1.73
N ILE A 45 4.18 -37.54 -2.97
CA ILE A 45 4.36 -36.67 -4.14
C ILE A 45 3.44 -35.44 -4.07
N ASP A 46 2.19 -35.62 -3.64
CA ASP A 46 1.23 -34.52 -3.46
C ASP A 46 1.66 -33.58 -2.34
N PHE A 47 2.25 -34.09 -1.26
CA PHE A 47 2.79 -33.29 -0.17
C PHE A 47 4.03 -32.48 -0.62
N LEU A 48 4.93 -33.10 -1.39
CA LEU A 48 6.08 -32.41 -1.99
C LEU A 48 5.66 -31.41 -3.07
N ALA A 49 4.64 -31.72 -3.87
CA ALA A 49 4.05 -30.82 -4.85
C ALA A 49 3.34 -29.63 -4.17
N ALA A 50 2.63 -29.86 -3.06
CA ALA A 50 2.01 -28.81 -2.25
C ALA A 50 3.06 -27.92 -1.56
N LEU A 51 4.15 -28.50 -1.04
CA LEU A 51 5.31 -27.75 -0.52
C LEU A 51 6.01 -26.94 -1.61
N ALA A 52 6.18 -27.52 -2.80
CA ALA A 52 6.72 -26.82 -3.97
C ALA A 52 5.80 -25.70 -4.46
N GLN A 53 4.48 -25.92 -4.45
CA GLN A 53 3.47 -24.90 -4.76
C GLN A 53 3.43 -23.80 -3.69
N GLN A 54 3.66 -24.10 -2.41
CA GLN A 54 3.79 -23.10 -1.35
C GLN A 54 5.09 -22.29 -1.47
N ALA A 55 6.20 -22.93 -1.86
CA ALA A 55 7.48 -22.27 -2.11
C ALA A 55 7.44 -21.35 -3.36
N LEU A 56 6.80 -21.78 -4.45
CA LEU A 56 6.63 -20.98 -5.67
C LEU A 56 5.52 -19.93 -5.53
N GLY A 57 4.47 -20.21 -4.76
CA GLY A 57 3.33 -19.31 -4.55
C GLY A 57 3.62 -18.11 -3.64
N GLN A 58 4.67 -18.16 -2.81
CA GLN A 58 5.15 -16.99 -2.06
C GLN A 58 5.99 -16.04 -2.92
N HIS A 59 6.73 -16.55 -3.91
CA HIS A 59 7.55 -15.71 -4.80
C HIS A 59 6.73 -14.83 -5.76
N LEU A 60 5.56 -15.28 -6.21
CA LEU A 60 4.73 -14.54 -7.18
C LEU A 60 3.85 -13.42 -6.58
N ARG A 61 3.76 -13.29 -5.24
CA ARG A 61 2.97 -12.23 -4.58
C ARG A 61 3.78 -11.02 -4.12
N ASP A 62 5.11 -11.08 -4.22
CA ASP A 62 5.97 -9.97 -3.82
C ASP A 62 6.41 -9.06 -4.98
N GLU A 63 6.31 -9.52 -6.23
CA GLU A 63 6.67 -8.72 -7.42
C GLU A 63 5.62 -7.68 -7.85
N GLU A 64 4.36 -7.80 -7.41
CA GLU A 64 3.29 -6.84 -7.75
C GLU A 64 3.23 -5.62 -6.82
N LYS A 65 4.13 -5.51 -5.84
CA LYS A 65 4.28 -4.28 -5.05
C LYS A 65 5.05 -3.26 -5.88
N GLY A 66 4.34 -2.63 -6.84
CA GLY A 66 4.85 -1.65 -7.79
C GLY A 66 5.95 -0.76 -7.21
N GLY A 67 7.18 -1.04 -7.65
CA GLY A 67 8.39 -0.37 -7.19
C GLY A 67 8.42 1.11 -7.54
N PHE A 68 9.53 1.77 -7.16
CA PHE A 68 9.76 3.17 -7.47
C PHE A 68 10.95 3.31 -8.42
N GLU A 69 10.79 4.15 -9.44
CA GLU A 69 11.89 4.60 -10.28
C GLU A 69 12.41 5.93 -9.76
N GLN A 70 13.72 6.05 -9.58
CA GLN A 70 14.38 7.24 -9.06
C GLN A 70 15.56 7.67 -9.94
N ILE A 71 15.60 8.95 -10.31
CA ILE A 71 16.63 9.54 -11.16
C ILE A 71 17.23 10.77 -10.45
N LYS A 72 18.55 10.81 -10.28
CA LYS A 72 19.26 11.98 -9.71
C LYS A 72 19.30 13.14 -10.72
N LEU A 73 19.21 14.37 -10.21
CA LEU A 73 19.23 15.59 -11.02
C LEU A 73 20.61 16.25 -10.95
N SER A 74 21.06 16.86 -12.05
CA SER A 74 22.35 17.56 -12.14
C SER A 74 22.45 18.75 -11.18
N ALA A 75 21.37 19.51 -10.99
CA ALA A 75 21.29 20.62 -10.04
C ALA A 75 21.14 20.20 -8.56
N GLY A 76 21.33 18.91 -8.25
CA GLY A 76 21.09 18.33 -6.94
C GLY A 76 19.64 17.88 -6.70
N GLY A 77 19.47 16.92 -5.80
CA GLY A 77 18.17 16.26 -5.55
C GLY A 77 17.88 15.11 -6.53
N PHE A 78 16.61 14.73 -6.62
CA PHE A 78 16.18 13.61 -7.46
C PHE A 78 14.69 13.72 -7.83
N LYS A 79 14.28 13.03 -8.90
CA LYS A 79 12.88 12.78 -9.20
C LYS A 79 12.55 11.32 -8.96
N ARG A 80 11.35 11.04 -8.45
CA ARG A 80 10.84 9.69 -8.16
C ARG A 80 9.44 9.52 -8.73
N ARG A 81 9.15 8.38 -9.33
CA ARG A 81 7.80 7.96 -9.72
C ARG A 81 7.53 6.53 -9.29
N ARG A 82 6.26 6.16 -9.19
CA ARG A 82 5.87 4.74 -9.08
C ARG A 82 6.00 4.11 -10.47
N LEU A 83 6.45 2.86 -10.56
CA LEU A 83 6.41 2.08 -11.79
C LEU A 83 4.97 2.03 -12.33
N ASN A 84 4.80 2.06 -13.65
CA ASN A 84 3.49 2.14 -14.33
C ASN A 84 2.71 3.45 -14.11
N THR A 85 3.36 4.53 -13.68
CA THR A 85 2.76 5.87 -13.59
C THR A 85 3.63 6.89 -14.32
N GLU A 86 3.05 7.76 -15.15
CA GLU A 86 3.82 8.79 -15.87
C GLU A 86 4.25 9.96 -14.99
N LYS A 87 3.55 10.15 -13.87
CA LYS A 87 3.69 11.30 -12.98
C LYS A 87 4.97 11.24 -12.14
N TRP A 88 5.86 12.20 -12.39
CA TRP A 88 7.06 12.42 -11.58
C TRP A 88 6.80 13.29 -10.36
N GLN A 89 7.35 12.90 -9.21
CA GLN A 89 7.52 13.76 -8.04
C GLN A 89 8.98 14.21 -7.95
N TYR A 90 9.19 15.50 -7.69
CA TYR A 90 10.52 16.10 -7.62
C TYR A 90 10.91 16.38 -6.18
N PHE A 91 12.12 16.01 -5.81
CA PHE A 91 12.72 16.22 -4.50
C PHE A 91 13.95 17.10 -4.65
N CYS A 92 14.09 18.10 -3.77
CA CYS A 92 15.29 18.94 -3.73
C CYS A 92 16.46 18.18 -3.07
N HIS A 93 17.64 18.80 -3.06
CA HIS A 93 18.82 18.26 -2.37
C HIS A 93 18.62 18.05 -0.85
N HIS A 94 17.60 18.69 -0.25
CA HIS A 94 17.19 18.42 1.14
C HIS A 94 16.33 17.16 1.31
N GLY A 95 16.09 16.36 0.26
CA GLY A 95 15.30 15.13 0.32
C GLY A 95 13.80 15.34 0.54
N THR A 96 13.31 16.58 0.45
CA THR A 96 11.89 16.93 0.59
C THR A 96 11.28 17.27 -0.76
N ASP A 97 9.96 17.07 -0.92
CA ASP A 97 9.23 17.47 -2.14
C ASP A 97 9.53 18.94 -2.45
N LYS A 98 10.06 19.20 -3.65
CA LYS A 98 10.55 20.52 -4.08
C LYS A 98 9.49 21.61 -3.90
N ARG A 99 8.21 21.26 -4.05
CA ARG A 99 7.10 22.21 -3.88
C ARG A 99 6.84 22.58 -2.42
N ARG A 100 7.24 21.74 -1.47
CA ARG A 100 6.97 21.85 -0.03
C ARG A 100 8.21 22.12 0.81
N CYS A 101 9.41 22.14 0.20
CA CYS A 101 10.65 22.40 0.91
C CYS A 101 10.70 23.83 1.45
N LYS A 102 10.86 23.99 2.77
CA LYS A 102 10.96 25.30 3.42
C LYS A 102 12.25 26.02 3.08
N LEU A 103 13.37 25.30 3.06
CA LEU A 103 14.70 25.85 2.78
C LEU A 103 14.82 26.35 1.34
N CYS A 104 14.17 25.67 0.38
CA CYS A 104 14.14 26.12 -1.02
C CYS A 104 13.02 27.12 -1.32
N GLY A 105 12.19 27.52 -0.35
CA GLY A 105 11.04 28.39 -0.59
C GLY A 105 10.00 27.79 -1.56
N GLY A 106 9.73 26.48 -1.45
CA GLY A 106 8.89 25.73 -2.40
C GLY A 106 7.55 26.40 -2.72
N SER A 107 7.12 26.29 -3.98
CA SER A 107 5.98 27.03 -4.55
C SER A 107 4.62 26.81 -3.86
N ALA A 108 4.46 25.72 -3.11
CA ALA A 108 3.25 25.43 -2.33
C ALA A 108 3.24 26.12 -0.95
N LEU A 109 4.35 26.73 -0.54
CA LEU A 109 4.48 27.48 0.71
C LEU A 109 4.15 28.96 0.48
N CYS A 110 3.54 29.60 1.46
CA CYS A 110 3.38 31.05 1.49
C CYS A 110 4.59 31.73 2.15
N VAL A 111 4.60 33.06 2.13
CA VAL A 111 5.63 33.89 2.81
C VAL A 111 5.76 33.58 4.32
N HIS A 112 4.73 33.00 4.92
CA HIS A 112 4.73 32.56 6.31
C HIS A 112 5.29 31.14 6.53
N GLY A 113 5.84 30.49 5.49
CA GLY A 113 6.40 29.14 5.57
C GLY A 113 5.38 28.01 5.78
N ARG A 114 4.08 28.31 5.65
CA ARG A 114 2.97 27.32 5.73
C ARG A 114 2.47 26.99 4.33
N GLN A 115 1.82 25.84 4.15
CA GLN A 115 1.17 25.56 2.88
C GLN A 115 0.08 26.60 2.60
N LYS A 116 0.03 27.13 1.37
CA LYS A 116 -0.84 28.25 0.99
C LYS A 116 -2.30 28.03 1.39
N PHE A 117 -2.82 26.81 1.20
CA PHE A 117 -4.22 26.46 1.48
C PHE A 117 -4.54 26.24 2.97
N SER A 118 -3.52 26.05 3.82
CA SER A 118 -3.69 25.83 5.26
C SER A 118 -3.20 27.01 6.11
N CYS A 119 -2.61 28.03 5.49
CA CYS A 119 -2.13 29.19 6.21
C CYS A 119 -3.29 30.07 6.67
N LYS A 120 -3.48 30.20 8.00
CA LYS A 120 -4.51 31.06 8.61
C LYS A 120 -4.41 32.53 8.17
N LYS A 121 -3.19 33.07 8.08
CA LYS A 121 -2.94 34.48 7.66
C LYS A 121 -3.18 34.71 6.17
N CYS A 122 -2.84 33.73 5.32
CA CYS A 122 -3.17 33.81 3.89
C CYS A 122 -4.65 33.47 3.61
N GLY A 123 -5.30 32.79 4.56
CA GLY A 123 -6.65 32.28 4.46
C GLY A 123 -6.80 31.21 3.38
N LYS A 124 -7.87 30.42 3.47
CA LYS A 124 -8.54 29.98 2.24
C LYS A 124 -9.18 31.26 1.69
N THR A 125 -8.95 31.61 0.43
CA THR A 125 -9.76 32.66 -0.20
C THR A 125 -11.22 32.27 0.04
N PRO A 126 -12.06 33.14 0.66
CA PRO A 126 -13.45 32.80 0.89
C PRO A 126 -14.08 32.36 -0.42
N LYS A 127 -14.85 31.26 -0.37
CA LYS A 127 -15.52 30.72 -1.57
C LYS A 127 -16.42 31.78 -2.20
N THR A 128 -16.93 32.71 -1.39
CA THR A 128 -17.79 33.82 -1.77
C THR A 128 -16.99 35.12 -1.81
N CYS A 129 -17.21 35.95 -2.82
CA CYS A 129 -16.65 37.29 -2.94
C CYS A 129 -17.50 38.30 -2.15
N PRO A 130 -17.02 39.55 -1.92
CA PRO A 130 -17.82 40.62 -1.33
C PRO A 130 -19.14 40.90 -2.09
N HIS A 131 -19.24 40.50 -3.36
CA HIS A 131 -20.47 40.63 -4.17
C HIS A 131 -21.50 39.51 -3.91
N GLY A 132 -21.30 38.66 -2.90
CA GLY A 132 -22.23 37.56 -2.56
C GLY A 132 -22.21 36.37 -3.55
N ARG A 133 -21.33 36.38 -4.55
CA ARG A 133 -21.20 35.33 -5.58
C ARG A 133 -20.03 34.40 -5.25
N GLN A 134 -20.04 33.16 -5.74
CA GLN A 134 -18.83 32.33 -5.69
C GLN A 134 -17.70 33.05 -6.43
N ARG A 135 -16.52 33.19 -5.81
CA ARG A 135 -15.35 33.89 -6.38
C ARG A 135 -14.97 33.38 -7.77
N SER A 136 -15.07 32.07 -7.98
CA SER A 136 -14.80 31.44 -9.28
C SER A 136 -15.80 31.85 -10.37
N ARG A 137 -17.01 32.28 -10.00
CA ARG A 137 -18.12 32.63 -10.91
C ARG A 137 -18.47 34.13 -10.91
N CYS A 138 -17.72 34.95 -10.19
CA CYS A 138 -18.00 36.38 -10.10
C CYS A 138 -17.31 37.12 -11.24
N VAL A 139 -18.12 37.79 -12.09
CA VAL A 139 -17.64 38.64 -13.20
C VAL A 139 -16.79 39.79 -12.68
N ASP A 140 -17.27 40.47 -11.65
CA ASP A 140 -16.62 41.64 -11.04
C ASP A 140 -15.27 41.29 -10.37
N CYS A 141 -15.04 40.01 -10.04
CA CYS A 141 -13.77 39.52 -9.52
C CYS A 141 -12.88 38.83 -10.57
N GLY A 142 -13.29 38.77 -11.84
CA GLY A 142 -12.57 38.03 -12.88
C GLY A 142 -12.45 36.53 -12.57
N GLY A 143 -13.51 35.93 -12.03
CA GLY A 143 -13.50 34.53 -11.60
C GLY A 143 -13.09 33.56 -12.71
N ILE A 144 -12.42 32.46 -12.36
CA ILE A 144 -11.88 31.48 -13.32
C ILE A 144 -12.93 30.85 -14.25
N ALA A 145 -14.23 30.89 -13.90
CA ALA A 145 -15.32 30.40 -14.73
C ALA A 145 -15.85 31.45 -15.71
N ILE A 146 -15.33 32.68 -15.70
CA ILE A 146 -15.69 33.77 -16.60
C ILE A 146 -14.78 33.70 -17.84
N CYS A 147 -15.38 33.82 -19.03
CA CYS A 147 -14.63 33.95 -20.29
C CYS A 147 -14.31 35.41 -20.60
N GLU A 148 -13.50 35.63 -21.63
CA GLU A 148 -13.20 36.97 -22.16
C GLU A 148 -14.46 37.77 -22.54
N HIS A 149 -15.57 37.10 -22.83
CA HIS A 149 -16.87 37.71 -23.10
C HIS A 149 -17.66 38.13 -21.84
N ASN A 150 -17.03 38.17 -20.66
CA ASN A 150 -17.66 38.51 -19.37
C ASN A 150 -18.91 37.69 -19.01
N LYS A 151 -19.06 36.50 -19.61
CA LYS A 151 -20.10 35.52 -19.30
C LYS A 151 -19.45 34.32 -18.63
N ARG A 152 -20.24 33.54 -17.89
CA ARG A 152 -19.75 32.23 -17.44
C ARG A 152 -19.49 31.35 -18.68
N ARG A 153 -18.37 30.64 -18.72
CA ARG A 153 -17.97 29.76 -19.84
C ARG A 153 -19.05 28.75 -20.20
N ASP A 154 -19.73 28.22 -19.18
CA ASP A 154 -20.83 27.26 -19.32
C ASP A 154 -22.18 27.87 -19.76
N HIS A 155 -22.26 29.19 -19.97
CA HIS A 155 -23.41 29.89 -20.55
C HIS A 155 -23.03 30.83 -21.70
N CYS A 156 -21.75 30.86 -22.10
CA CYS A 156 -21.30 31.70 -23.20
C CYS A 156 -21.53 30.98 -24.53
N GLY A 157 -22.40 31.53 -25.39
CA GLY A 157 -22.66 30.97 -26.71
C GLY A 157 -21.39 30.82 -27.57
N LEU A 158 -20.51 31.83 -27.54
CA LEU A 158 -19.24 31.83 -28.27
C LEU A 158 -18.23 30.81 -27.74
N CYS A 159 -18.24 30.52 -26.44
CA CYS A 159 -17.36 29.48 -25.86
C CYS A 159 -17.95 28.06 -25.98
N LYS A 160 -19.27 27.95 -26.21
CA LYS A 160 -19.96 26.66 -26.37
C LYS A 160 -19.92 26.15 -27.80
N THR A 161 -19.80 27.04 -28.78
CA THR A 161 -19.62 26.64 -30.16
C THR A 161 -18.18 26.15 -30.33
N PRO A 162 -17.94 24.89 -30.72
CA PRO A 162 -16.66 24.55 -31.31
C PRO A 162 -16.54 25.44 -32.55
N THR A 163 -15.61 26.38 -32.53
CA THR A 163 -15.29 27.14 -33.73
C THR A 163 -14.80 26.12 -34.76
N VAL A 164 -15.69 25.76 -35.70
CA VAL A 164 -15.30 25.00 -36.89
C VAL A 164 -14.53 25.99 -37.74
N LEU A 165 -13.20 25.90 -37.68
CA LEU A 165 -12.30 26.43 -38.69
C LEU A 165 -12.01 25.33 -39.69
#